data_AF-A0A955KYA8-F1
#
_entry.id   AF-A0A955KYA8-F1
#
_cell.length_a   1.000
_cell.length_b   1.000
_cell.length_c   1.000
_cell.angle_alpha   90.00
_cell.angle_beta   90.00
_cell.angle_gamma   90.00
#
_symmetry.space_group_name_H-M   'P 1'
#
loop_
_entity.id
_entity.type
_entity.pdbx_description
1 polymer ?
#
loop_
_entity_poly.entity_id
_entity_poly.type
_entity_poly.pdbx_seq_one_letter_code
_entity_poly.pdbx_strand_id
1 'polypeptide(L)'
;MFSTLRTYLGGVWETNNTKMTSADPFTLVRFLKQAQDLGVKYLVLEVSSHAIYYQRIWGIDFDVAAVTNISQDHLDLHGTMEHYIRTKLRLFKSLVYARRKT
;
A
#
# COMPACT_ATOMS: atom_id res chain seq x y z
N MET A 1 -0.19 7.44 -8.32
CA MET A 1 0.24 7.46 -6.90
C MET A 1 -1.00 7.43 -6.01
N PHE A 2 -0.97 6.66 -4.93
CA PHE A 2 -1.99 6.68 -3.88
C PHE A 2 -1.30 7.01 -2.55
N SER A 3 -1.72 8.08 -1.87
CA SER A 3 -1.12 8.54 -0.62
C SER A 3 -2.15 9.07 0.36
N THR A 4 -1.73 9.39 1.58
CA THR A 4 -2.59 9.93 2.64
C THR A 4 -3.35 11.19 2.21
N LEU A 5 -2.69 12.15 1.55
CA LEU A 5 -3.32 13.43 1.20
C LEU A 5 -4.05 13.39 -0.14
N ARG A 6 -3.45 12.76 -1.14
CA ARG A 6 -3.90 12.85 -2.54
C ARG A 6 -3.66 11.57 -3.31
N THR A 7 -4.46 11.37 -4.34
CA THR A 7 -4.19 10.43 -5.42
C THR A 7 -3.74 11.20 -6.66
N TYR A 8 -2.93 10.55 -7.48
CA TYR A 8 -2.52 11.05 -8.78
C TYR A 8 -2.69 9.95 -9.82
N LEU A 9 -3.49 10.20 -10.83
CA LEU A 9 -3.80 9.23 -11.87
C LEU A 9 -4.02 9.92 -13.22
N GLY A 10 -3.36 9.44 -14.28
CA GLY A 10 -3.57 9.94 -15.64
C GLY A 10 -3.35 11.44 -15.84
N GLY A 11 -2.50 12.09 -15.03
CA GLY A 11 -2.29 13.54 -15.09
C GLY A 11 -3.13 14.36 -14.12
N VAL A 12 -4.09 13.75 -13.42
CA VAL A 12 -5.04 14.44 -12.54
C VAL A 12 -4.70 14.17 -11.07
N TRP A 13 -4.73 15.24 -10.26
CA TRP A 13 -4.64 15.17 -8.81
C TRP A 13 -6.02 15.23 -8.19
N GLU A 14 -6.31 14.34 -7.25
CA GLU A 14 -7.53 14.37 -6.46
C GLU A 14 -7.20 14.27 -4.96
N THR A 15 -8.03 14.89 -4.12
CA THR A 15 -7.93 14.73 -2.67
C THR A 15 -8.30 13.30 -2.28
N ASN A 16 -7.48 12.67 -1.44
CA ASN A 16 -7.81 11.35 -0.90
C ASN A 16 -8.86 11.51 0.22
N ASN A 17 -10.12 11.32 -0.11
CA ASN A 17 -11.24 11.41 0.83
C ASN A 17 -11.55 10.10 1.58
N THR A 18 -10.72 9.06 1.42
CA THR A 18 -10.96 7.75 2.07
C THR A 18 -10.68 7.76 3.58
N LYS A 19 -10.12 8.85 4.11
CA LYS A 19 -9.65 8.99 5.51
C LYS A 19 -8.64 7.93 5.92
N MET A 20 -7.97 7.31 4.94
CA MET A 20 -6.98 6.26 5.15
C MET A 20 -5.79 6.47 4.22
N THR A 21 -4.58 6.30 4.76
CA THR A 21 -3.33 6.26 3.96
C THR A 21 -3.40 5.20 2.86
N SER A 22 -3.87 4.01 3.22
CA SER A 22 -4.15 2.92 2.30
C SER A 22 -5.62 2.55 2.46
N ALA A 23 -6.38 2.77 1.39
CA ALA A 23 -7.82 2.54 1.38
C ALA A 23 -8.19 1.07 1.58
N ASP A 24 -9.48 0.78 1.68
CA ASP A 24 -10.00 -0.58 1.71
C ASP A 24 -9.65 -1.35 0.41
N PRO A 25 -9.67 -2.69 0.43
CA PRO A 25 -9.32 -3.51 -0.73
C PRO A 25 -10.07 -3.13 -2.00
N PHE A 26 -11.38 -2.86 -1.92
CA PHE A 26 -12.19 -2.60 -3.10
C PHE A 26 -11.85 -1.26 -3.72
N THR A 27 -11.59 -0.23 -2.90
CA THR A 27 -11.13 1.06 -3.39
C THR A 27 -9.75 0.96 -4.05
N LEU A 28 -8.81 0.23 -3.45
CA LEU A 28 -7.48 0.03 -4.04
C LEU A 28 -7.53 -0.74 -5.37
N VAL A 29 -8.32 -1.81 -5.45
CA VAL A 29 -8.47 -2.58 -6.71
C VAL A 29 -9.14 -1.76 -7.79
N ARG A 30 -10.17 -0.96 -7.46
CA ARG A 30 -10.77 -0.02 -8.42
C ARG A 30 -9.76 1.00 -8.93
N PHE A 31 -8.95 1.56 -8.04
CA PHE A 31 -7.90 2.52 -8.41
C PHE A 31 -6.84 1.88 -9.32
N LEU A 32 -6.42 0.64 -9.04
CA LEU A 32 -5.52 -0.13 -9.91
C LEU A 32 -6.14 -0.40 -11.29
N LYS A 33 -7.43 -0.72 -11.35
CA LYS A 33 -8.15 -0.93 -12.60
C LYS A 33 -8.20 0.36 -13.43
N GLN A 34 -8.53 1.49 -12.82
CA GLN A 34 -8.50 2.80 -13.47
C GLN A 34 -7.10 3.16 -13.98
N ALA A 35 -6.06 2.84 -13.22
CA ALA A 35 -4.68 3.03 -13.67
C ALA A 35 -4.37 2.24 -14.93
N GLN A 36 -4.78 0.96 -14.95
CA GLN A 36 -4.63 0.09 -16.11
C GLN A 36 -5.39 0.64 -17.32
N ASP A 37 -6.65 1.06 -17.14
CA ASP A 37 -7.50 1.59 -18.23
C ASP A 37 -6.92 2.86 -18.85
N LEU A 38 -6.20 3.66 -18.05
CA LEU A 38 -5.49 4.86 -18.50
C LEU A 38 -4.08 4.58 -19.05
N GLY A 39 -3.68 3.31 -19.18
CA GLY A 39 -2.37 2.92 -19.69
C GLY A 39 -1.21 3.29 -18.76
N VAL A 40 -1.46 3.50 -17.47
CA VAL A 40 -0.41 3.82 -16.48
C VAL A 40 0.49 2.59 -16.29
N LYS A 41 1.79 2.76 -16.58
CA LYS A 41 2.78 1.68 -16.48
C LYS A 41 3.29 1.42 -15.07
N TYR A 42 3.32 2.45 -14.22
CA TYR A 42 3.88 2.37 -12.88
C TYR A 42 2.99 3.05 -11.86
N LEU A 43 2.83 2.43 -10.70
CA LEU A 43 2.07 2.98 -9.59
C LEU A 43 2.89 2.90 -8.31
N VAL A 44 2.86 4.01 -7.55
CA VAL A 44 3.41 4.08 -6.20
C VAL A 44 2.25 4.12 -5.22
N LEU A 45 2.27 3.23 -4.22
CA LEU A 45 1.28 3.14 -3.16
C LEU A 45 1.96 3.41 -1.81
N GLU A 46 1.40 4.33 -1.02
CA GLU A 46 1.75 4.46 0.39
C GLU A 46 1.04 3.34 1.18
N VAL A 47 1.81 2.45 1.79
CA VAL A 47 1.29 1.26 2.49
C VAL A 47 1.52 1.38 3.99
N SER A 48 0.44 1.62 4.74
CA SER A 48 0.51 1.71 6.20
C SER A 48 0.61 0.32 6.85
N SER A 49 1.11 0.26 8.08
CA SER A 49 1.11 -0.99 8.87
C SER A 49 -0.31 -1.50 9.13
N HIS A 50 -1.28 -0.60 9.24
CA HIS A 50 -2.69 -0.93 9.35
C HIS A 50 -3.18 -1.68 8.09
N ALA A 51 -2.78 -1.22 6.91
CA ALA A 51 -3.13 -1.87 5.65
C ALA A 51 -2.60 -3.30 5.57
N ILE A 52 -1.36 -3.51 6.02
CA ILE A 52 -0.73 -4.83 6.05
C ILE A 52 -1.39 -5.73 7.11
N TYR A 53 -1.65 -5.19 8.30
CA TYR A 53 -2.27 -5.92 9.41
C TYR A 53 -3.68 -6.40 9.05
N TYR A 54 -4.51 -5.52 8.49
CA TYR A 54 -5.88 -5.81 8.07
C TYR A 54 -5.97 -6.37 6.63
N GLN A 55 -4.84 -6.76 6.03
CA GLN A 55 -4.80 -7.36 4.69
C GLN A 55 -5.47 -6.52 3.58
N ARG A 56 -5.48 -5.19 3.70
CA ARG A 56 -6.10 -4.29 2.71
C ARG A 56 -5.44 -4.35 1.34
N ILE A 57 -4.16 -4.72 1.33
CA ILE A 57 -3.32 -4.85 0.12
C ILE A 57 -3.24 -6.30 -0.38
N TRP A 58 -4.07 -7.20 0.13
CA TRP A 58 -4.06 -8.59 -0.32
C TRP A 58 -4.40 -8.70 -1.81
N GLY A 59 -3.68 -9.57 -2.52
CA GLY A 59 -3.83 -9.75 -3.96
C GLY A 59 -3.14 -8.68 -4.83
N ILE A 60 -2.51 -7.66 -4.23
CA ILE A 60 -1.67 -6.71 -4.96
C ILE A 60 -0.25 -7.29 -5.05
N ASP A 61 0.17 -7.64 -6.27
CA ASP A 61 1.53 -8.08 -6.55
C ASP A 61 2.45 -6.85 -6.67
N PHE A 62 3.25 -6.59 -5.63
CA PHE A 62 4.24 -5.50 -5.64
C PHE A 62 5.53 -5.94 -6.35
N ASP A 63 6.11 -5.05 -7.15
CA ASP A 63 7.42 -5.27 -7.78
C ASP A 63 8.59 -4.75 -6.92
N VAL A 64 8.33 -3.69 -6.15
CA VAL A 64 9.31 -3.03 -5.29
C VAL A 64 8.63 -2.64 -3.97
N ALA A 65 9.35 -2.81 -2.87
CA ALA A 65 8.96 -2.29 -1.56
C ALA A 65 10.13 -1.50 -0.96
N ALA A 66 9.80 -0.40 -0.28
CA ALA A 66 10.77 0.42 0.43
C ALA A 66 10.26 0.73 1.83
N VAL A 67 11.17 0.73 2.80
CA VAL A 67 10.95 1.27 4.14
C VAL A 67 11.93 2.41 4.33
N THR A 68 11.41 3.57 4.71
CA THR A 68 12.22 4.77 4.91
C THR A 68 12.83 4.80 6.30
N ASN A 69 12.04 4.50 7.34
CA ASN A 69 12.49 4.39 8.72
C ASN A 69 11.53 3.50 9.53
N ILE A 70 11.98 3.09 10.72
CA ILE A 70 11.12 2.48 11.73
C ILE A 70 11.44 3.14 13.08
N SER A 71 10.47 3.86 13.62
CA SER A 71 10.45 4.39 14.98
C SER A 71 9.14 3.98 15.67
N GLN A 72 9.00 4.28 16.97
CA GLN A 72 7.80 3.94 17.72
C GLN A 72 6.56 4.66 17.19
N ASP A 73 5.59 3.86 16.74
CA ASP A 73 4.29 4.31 16.24
C ASP A 73 3.29 3.15 16.31
N HIS A 74 1.99 3.47 16.36
CA HIS A 74 0.87 2.50 16.30
C HIS A 74 0.93 1.32 17.28
N LEU A 75 1.52 1.48 18.47
CA LEU A 75 1.57 0.41 19.47
C LEU A 75 0.22 0.10 20.12
N ASP A 76 -0.77 0.99 19.97
CA ASP A 76 -2.18 0.71 20.28
C ASP A 76 -2.74 -0.43 19.43
N LEU A 77 -2.30 -0.55 18.16
CA LEU A 77 -2.64 -1.66 17.28
C LEU A 77 -1.69 -2.85 17.46
N HIS A 78 -0.38 -2.61 17.47
CA HIS A 78 0.62 -3.68 17.40
C HIS A 78 1.02 -4.24 18.76
N GLY A 79 0.79 -3.52 19.85
CA GLY A 79 1.20 -3.89 21.20
C GLY A 79 2.70 -3.74 21.46
N THR A 80 3.56 -4.26 20.56
CA THR A 80 5.01 -4.21 20.69
C THR A 80 5.70 -3.73 19.42
N MET A 81 6.89 -3.13 19.58
CA MET A 81 7.74 -2.74 18.44
C MET A 81 8.12 -3.94 17.56
N GLU A 82 8.34 -5.10 18.17
CA GLU A 82 8.66 -6.32 17.43
C GLU A 82 7.49 -6.74 16.52
N HIS A 83 6.25 -6.70 17.03
CA HIS A 83 5.09 -7.01 16.22
C HIS A 83 4.87 -5.97 15.11
N TYR A 84 5.09 -4.69 15.40
CA TYR A 84 5.03 -3.62 14.40
C TYR A 84 6.04 -3.84 13.24
N ILE A 85 7.30 -4.12 13.57
CA ILE A 85 8.36 -4.44 12.61
C ILE A 85 7.97 -5.68 11.81
N ARG A 86 7.57 -6.77 12.50
CA ARG A 86 7.18 -8.03 11.87
C ARG A 86 6.01 -7.84 10.91
N THR A 87 5.07 -6.95 11.23
CA THR A 87 3.97 -6.59 10.33
C THR A 87 4.49 -5.90 9.09
N LYS A 88 5.31 -4.85 9.20
CA LYS A 88 5.89 -4.18 8.01
C LYS A 88 6.72 -5.13 7.13
N LEU A 89 7.47 -6.06 7.74
CA LEU A 89 8.25 -7.07 7.01
C LEU A 89 7.39 -7.98 6.12
N ARG A 90 6.09 -8.13 6.39
CA ARG A 90 5.18 -8.93 5.53
C ARG A 90 5.08 -8.34 4.11
N LEU A 91 5.23 -7.02 3.94
CA LEU A 91 5.27 -6.38 2.62
C LEU A 91 6.51 -6.80 1.81
N PHE A 92 7.65 -7.06 2.47
CA PHE A 92 8.84 -7.55 1.78
C PHE A 92 8.73 -9.03 1.46
N LYS A 93 8.11 -9.81 2.36
CA LYS A 93 7.84 -11.23 2.09
C LYS A 93 6.95 -11.43 0.86
N SER A 94 6.00 -10.52 0.60
CA SER A 94 5.17 -10.62 -0.60
C SER A 94 5.98 -10.47 -1.90
N LEU A 95 7.14 -9.80 -1.89
CA LEU A 95 8.02 -9.70 -3.06
C LEU A 95 8.66 -11.04 -3.44
N VAL A 96 8.93 -11.91 -2.45
CA VAL A 96 9.58 -13.22 -2.68
C VAL A 96 8.61 -14.20 -3.34
N TYR A 97 7.32 -14.10 -3.01
CA TYR A 97 6.27 -14.97 -3.54
C TYR A 97 5.54 -14.38 -4.75
N ALA A 98 5.83 -13.12 -5.11
CA ALA A 98 5.22 -12.48 -6.26
C ALA A 98 5.60 -13.24 -7.54
N ARG A 99 4.62 -13.49 -8.39
CA ARG A 99 4.87 -14.07 -9.72
C ARG A 99 5.70 -13.07 -10.52
N ARG A 100 6.69 -13.55 -11.28
CA ARG A 100 7.36 -12.72 -12.30
C ARG A 100 6.31 -12.26 -13.30
N LYS A 101 6.12 -10.94 -13.39
CA LYS A 101 5.26 -10.32 -14.40
C LYS A 101 6.03 -10.38 -15.72
N THR A 102 5.48 -11.10 -16.69
CA THR A 102 5.99 -11.21 -18.06
C THR A 102 5.58 -10.03 -18.92
#